data_AF-A0A1Y3EDY5-F1
#
_entry.id   AF-A0A1Y3EDY5-F1
#
_cell.length_a   1.000
_cell.length_b   1.000
_cell.length_c   1.000
_cell.angle_alpha   90.00
_cell.angle_beta   90.00
_cell.angle_gamma   90.00
#
_symmetry.space_group_name_H-M   'P 1'
#
loop_
_entity.id
_entity.type
_entity.pdbx_description
1 polymer ?
#
loop_
_entity_poly.entity_id
_entity_poly.type
_entity_poly.pdbx_seq_one_letter_code
_entity_poly.pdbx_strand_id
1 'polypeptide(L)'
;CEVQPQRIGAEKVDRSTQTKLDCKISVVNIEPGDIVLVVFEPKIESFVVFCLPTTIHVLTESSIKNLNLSKDGSSDQGKWNFGRVIRKQHCQAKKESNRYKLPTGSKFYRVTVEPIGARNDL
;
A
#
# COMPACT_ATOMS: atom_id res chain seq x y z
N CYS A 1 39.31 -12.23 -48.24
CA CYS A 1 39.46 -11.17 -47.22
C CYS A 1 38.07 -10.65 -46.89
N GLU A 2 37.53 -11.10 -45.76
CA GLU A 2 36.19 -10.76 -45.27
C GLU A 2 36.20 -9.37 -44.61
N VAL A 3 35.18 -8.56 -44.92
CA VAL A 3 34.97 -7.25 -44.29
C VAL A 3 34.05 -7.46 -43.08
N GLN A 4 34.58 -7.25 -41.87
CA GLN A 4 33.77 -7.29 -40.64
C GLN A 4 33.07 -5.93 -40.41
N PRO A 5 31.78 -5.89 -40.04
CA PRO A 5 31.11 -4.66 -39.65
C PRO A 5 31.40 -4.32 -38.18
N GLN A 6 31.77 -3.06 -37.92
CA GLN A 6 31.90 -2.51 -36.57
C GLN A 6 30.52 -2.46 -35.88
N ARG A 7 30.40 -3.18 -34.76
CA ARG A 7 29.23 -3.09 -33.87
C ARG A 7 29.35 -1.83 -33.02
N ILE A 8 28.44 -0.88 -33.23
CA ILE A 8 28.23 0.26 -32.34
C ILE A 8 27.71 -0.31 -31.02
N GLY A 9 28.52 -0.20 -29.96
CA GLY A 9 28.13 -0.62 -28.62
C GLY A 9 27.00 0.26 -28.12
N ALA A 10 25.80 -0.29 -28.00
CA ALA A 10 24.74 0.33 -27.22
C ALA A 10 25.14 0.28 -25.74
N GLU A 11 25.49 1.43 -25.19
CA GLU A 11 25.70 1.62 -23.76
C GLU A 11 24.39 1.28 -23.04
N LYS A 12 24.35 0.12 -22.37
CA LYS A 12 23.26 -0.22 -21.45
C LYS A 12 23.37 0.70 -20.25
N VAL A 13 22.64 1.80 -20.31
CA VAL A 13 22.41 2.69 -19.17
C VAL A 13 21.50 1.95 -18.19
N ASP A 14 22.10 1.13 -17.32
CA ASP A 14 21.42 0.59 -16.14
C ASP A 14 21.34 1.70 -15.09
N ARG A 15 20.35 2.58 -15.24
CA ARG A 15 20.05 3.62 -14.24
C ARG A 15 19.34 2.99 -13.04
N SER A 16 20.07 2.20 -12.26
CA SER A 16 19.70 1.93 -10.88
C SER A 16 20.38 2.96 -9.97
N THR A 17 19.77 4.13 -9.85
CA THR A 17 20.11 5.08 -8.79
C THR A 17 19.47 4.57 -7.50
N GLN A 18 20.17 3.66 -6.81
CA GLN A 18 19.78 3.31 -5.45
C GLN A 18 20.14 4.49 -4.54
N THR A 19 19.26 5.50 -4.51
CA THR A 19 19.26 6.48 -3.44
C THR A 19 19.01 5.73 -2.13
N LYS A 20 19.67 6.18 -1.06
CA LYS A 20 19.66 5.59 0.29
C LYS A 20 18.29 5.74 0.99
N LEU A 21 17.19 5.60 0.25
CA LEU A 21 15.83 5.53 0.75
C LEU A 21 15.54 4.05 0.98
N ASP A 22 15.49 3.63 2.24
CA ASP A 22 14.97 2.33 2.65
C ASP A 22 13.47 2.25 2.26
N CYS A 23 13.18 1.92 0.99
CA CYS A 23 11.83 1.68 0.47
C CYS A 23 11.36 0.26 0.83
N LYS A 24 11.50 -0.12 2.10
CA LYS A 24 11.07 -1.43 2.60
C LYS A 24 9.57 -1.38 2.90
N ILE A 25 8.84 -2.38 2.43
CA ILE A 25 7.41 -2.54 2.69
C ILE A 25 7.23 -3.45 3.89
N SER A 26 6.58 -2.96 4.95
CA SER A 26 6.22 -3.77 6.12
C SER A 26 5.00 -4.63 5.80
N VAL A 27 5.13 -5.93 6.06
CA VAL A 27 4.05 -6.91 5.86
C VAL A 27 3.72 -7.71 7.12
N VAL A 28 4.45 -7.57 8.24
CA VAL A 28 4.21 -8.36 9.46
C VAL A 28 3.75 -7.47 10.60
N ASN A 29 4.66 -6.63 11.09
CA ASN A 29 4.39 -5.69 12.16
C ASN A 29 4.17 -4.32 11.55
N ILE A 30 2.91 -3.90 11.47
CA ILE A 30 2.53 -2.63 10.85
C ILE A 30 2.55 -1.53 11.92
N GLU A 31 3.50 -0.60 11.85
CA GLU A 31 3.62 0.52 12.79
C GLU A 31 3.59 1.89 12.09
N PRO A 32 3.27 2.98 12.81
CA PRO A 32 3.42 4.33 12.27
C PRO A 32 4.84 4.58 11.73
N GLY A 33 4.93 5.14 10.52
CA GLY A 33 6.17 5.36 9.77
C GLY A 33 6.41 4.32 8.67
N ASP A 34 5.82 3.13 8.80
CA ASP A 34 6.02 2.05 7.84
C ASP A 34 5.40 2.36 6.48
N ILE A 35 6.08 1.90 5.44
CA ILE A 35 5.50 1.81 4.10
C ILE A 35 4.74 0.50 3.98
N VAL A 36 3.50 0.57 3.50
CA VAL A 36 2.60 -0.58 3.41
C VAL A 36 1.92 -0.66 2.06
N LEU A 37 1.58 -1.89 1.66
CA LEU A 37 0.70 -2.13 0.51
C LEU A 37 -0.76 -2.10 0.99
N VAL A 38 -1.57 -1.27 0.34
CA VAL A 38 -3.00 -1.17 0.55
C VAL A 38 -3.73 -1.85 -0.59
N VAL A 39 -4.67 -2.74 -0.28
CA VAL A 39 -5.46 -3.51 -1.25
C VAL A 39 -6.95 -3.47 -0.91
N PHE A 40 -7.81 -3.61 -1.90
CA PHE A 40 -9.24 -3.80 -1.67
C PHE A 40 -9.53 -5.21 -1.11
N GLU A 41 -10.29 -5.30 -0.02
CA GLU A 41 -10.78 -6.55 0.57
C GLU A 41 -12.28 -6.70 0.27
N PRO A 42 -12.68 -7.60 -0.65
CA PRO A 42 -14.07 -7.77 -1.04
C PRO A 42 -15.01 -8.13 0.10
N LYS A 43 -14.57 -8.90 1.10
CA LYS A 43 -15.44 -9.33 2.21
C LYS A 43 -15.90 -8.18 3.10
N ILE A 44 -15.04 -7.18 3.25
CA ILE A 44 -15.26 -5.98 4.07
C ILE A 44 -15.79 -4.83 3.19
N GLU A 45 -15.68 -4.96 1.86
CA GLU A 45 -15.95 -3.91 0.87
C GLU A 45 -15.20 -2.60 1.18
N SER A 46 -13.95 -2.73 1.64
CA SER A 46 -13.10 -1.60 1.98
C SER A 46 -11.64 -1.91 1.68
N PHE A 47 -10.79 -0.89 1.77
CA PHE A 47 -9.36 -1.04 1.63
C PHE A 47 -8.72 -1.43 2.96
N VAL A 48 -7.78 -2.36 2.89
CA VAL A 48 -7.02 -2.89 4.02
C VAL A 48 -5.52 -2.85 3.73
N VAL A 49 -4.70 -2.84 4.77
CA VAL A 49 -3.26 -3.11 4.64
C VAL A 49 -3.03 -4.61 4.46
N PHE A 50 -2.26 -4.97 3.43
CA PHE A 50 -1.77 -6.33 3.26
C PHE A 50 -0.76 -6.67 4.36
N CYS A 51 -1.07 -7.68 5.17
CA CYS A 51 -0.18 -8.15 6.22
C CYS A 51 -0.32 -9.66 6.51
N LEU A 52 0.73 -10.23 7.11
CA LEU A 52 0.96 -11.63 7.40
C LEU A 52 1.42 -11.78 8.86
N PRO A 53 0.76 -12.62 9.69
CA PRO A 53 -0.51 -13.28 9.43
C PRO A 53 -1.64 -12.26 9.23
N THR A 54 -2.71 -12.68 8.55
CA THR A 54 -3.84 -11.85 8.08
C THR A 54 -4.61 -11.19 9.24
N THR A 55 -4.04 -10.12 9.78
CA THR A 55 -4.67 -9.25 10.77
C THR A 55 -5.38 -8.13 10.04
N ILE A 56 -6.64 -7.86 10.37
CA ILE A 56 -7.43 -6.90 9.61
C ILE A 56 -7.03 -5.47 9.99
N HIS A 57 -6.51 -4.72 9.02
CA HIS A 57 -6.11 -3.31 9.15
C HIS A 57 -6.91 -2.46 8.18
N VAL A 58 -8.09 -2.00 8.57
CA VAL A 58 -9.00 -1.25 7.70
C VAL A 58 -8.58 0.22 7.61
N LEU A 59 -8.51 0.75 6.39
CA LEU A 59 -8.22 2.16 6.17
C LEU A 59 -9.37 3.08 6.60
N THR A 60 -9.03 4.31 6.98
CA THR A 60 -10.03 5.38 7.11
C THR A 60 -10.49 5.88 5.74
N GLU A 61 -11.72 6.40 5.68
CA GLU A 61 -12.28 7.00 4.46
C GLU A 61 -11.43 8.18 3.94
N SER A 62 -10.81 8.95 4.85
CA SER A 62 -9.87 10.01 4.48
C SER A 62 -8.64 9.48 3.76
N SER A 63 -8.07 8.36 4.21
CA SER A 63 -6.90 7.74 3.58
C SER A 63 -7.24 7.15 2.21
N ILE A 64 -8.42 6.57 2.05
CA ILE A 64 -8.91 6.08 0.76
C ILE A 64 -8.96 7.22 -0.26
N LYS A 65 -9.53 8.37 0.11
CA LYS A 65 -9.57 9.57 -0.73
C LYS A 65 -8.17 10.10 -1.04
N ASN A 66 -7.32 10.24 -0.03
CA ASN A 66 -5.97 10.79 -0.20
C ASN A 66 -5.07 9.92 -1.10
N LEU A 67 -5.26 8.60 -1.08
CA LEU A 67 -4.52 7.65 -1.92
C LEU A 67 -5.13 7.47 -3.32
N ASN A 68 -6.21 8.19 -3.64
CA ASN A 68 -6.98 8.06 -4.89
C ASN A 68 -7.43 6.61 -5.15
N LEU A 69 -7.84 5.91 -4.09
CA LEU A 69 -8.32 4.54 -4.16
C LEU A 69 -9.81 4.52 -4.53
N SER A 70 -10.18 3.67 -5.47
CA SER A 70 -11.56 3.54 -5.96
C SER A 70 -12.04 2.10 -5.86
N LYS A 71 -13.29 1.94 -5.42
CA LYS A 71 -13.98 0.65 -5.41
C LYS A 71 -14.57 0.32 -6.79
N ASP A 72 -14.69 1.31 -7.67
CA ASP A 72 -15.37 1.17 -8.95
C ASP A 72 -14.45 0.47 -9.94
N GLY A 73 -14.83 -0.76 -10.32
CA GLY A 73 -14.01 -1.69 -11.09
C GLY A 73 -13.84 -1.37 -12.58
N SER A 74 -14.00 -0.11 -12.99
CA SER A 74 -13.89 0.28 -14.41
C SER A 74 -12.44 0.33 -14.92
N SER A 75 -11.45 0.35 -14.02
CA SER A 75 -10.03 0.23 -14.38
C SER A 75 -9.23 -0.41 -13.23
N ASP A 76 -8.03 -0.93 -13.53
CA ASP A 76 -7.10 -1.41 -12.48
C ASP A 76 -6.50 -0.26 -11.66
N GLN A 77 -6.70 0.98 -12.12
CA GLN A 77 -6.29 2.18 -11.42
C GLN A 77 -7.11 2.34 -10.13
N GLY A 78 -6.42 2.41 -8.99
CA GLY A 78 -7.06 2.65 -7.69
C GLY A 78 -7.54 1.41 -6.93
N LYS A 79 -7.28 0.19 -7.42
CA LYS A 79 -7.55 -1.07 -6.68
C LYS A 79 -6.55 -1.36 -5.56
N TRP A 80 -5.38 -0.75 -5.65
CA TRP A 80 -4.31 -0.86 -4.67
C TRP A 80 -3.40 0.37 -4.76
N ASN A 81 -2.69 0.67 -3.68
CA ASN A 81 -1.65 1.70 -3.67
C ASN A 81 -0.66 1.45 -2.53
N PHE A 82 0.52 2.05 -2.60
CA PHE A 82 1.42 2.12 -1.46
C PHE A 82 1.13 3.37 -0.63
N GLY A 83 1.37 3.30 0.67
CA GLY A 83 1.22 4.45 1.55
C GLY A 83 2.04 4.33 2.81
N ARG A 84 2.22 5.46 3.50
CA ARG A 84 2.89 5.51 4.80
C ARG A 84 1.86 5.50 5.92
N VAL A 85 2.02 4.61 6.89
CA VAL A 85 1.15 4.56 8.07
C VAL A 85 1.42 5.77 8.96
N ILE A 86 0.38 6.51 9.30
CA ILE A 86 0.46 7.69 10.17
C ILE A 86 -0.09 7.39 11.55
N ARG A 87 -1.15 6.58 11.61
CA ARG A 87 -1.78 6.22 12.87
C ARG A 87 -2.35 4.82 12.79
N LYS A 88 -2.20 4.07 13.88
CA LYS A 88 -2.82 2.76 14.09
C LYS A 88 -3.67 2.80 15.36
N GLN A 89 -4.93 2.39 15.25
CA GLN A 89 -5.85 2.34 16.40
C GLN A 89 -6.44 0.94 16.54
N HIS A 90 -6.22 0.30 17.68
CA HIS A 90 -6.86 -0.97 18.01
C HIS A 90 -8.36 -0.78 18.24
N CYS A 91 -9.17 -1.64 17.61
CA CYS A 91 -10.62 -1.58 17.61
C CYS A 91 -11.21 -2.97 17.86
N GLN A 92 -12.45 -3.01 18.35
CA GLN A 92 -13.22 -4.24 18.49
C GLN A 92 -14.65 -4.03 17.98
N ALA A 93 -15.14 -4.96 17.17
CA ALA A 93 -16.52 -4.94 16.68
C ALA A 93 -17.49 -5.19 17.84
N LYS A 94 -18.35 -4.22 18.14
CA LYS A 94 -19.33 -4.30 19.26
C LYS A 94 -20.74 -4.70 18.82
N LYS A 95 -21.07 -4.52 17.54
CA LYS A 95 -22.40 -4.76 16.97
C LYS A 95 -22.28 -5.79 15.87
N GLU A 96 -23.31 -6.62 15.74
CA GLU A 96 -23.40 -7.67 14.71
C GLU A 96 -23.50 -7.07 13.31
N SER A 97 -24.35 -6.06 13.13
CA SER A 97 -24.35 -5.20 11.93
C SER A 97 -23.45 -4.00 12.15
N ASN A 98 -22.17 -4.13 11.76
CA ASN A 98 -21.21 -3.03 11.76
C ASN A 98 -20.70 -2.74 10.34
N ARG A 99 -20.25 -1.50 10.11
CA ARG A 99 -19.76 -1.03 8.81
C ARG A 99 -18.51 -1.75 8.28
N TYR A 100 -17.87 -2.59 9.11
CA TYR A 100 -16.71 -3.38 8.74
C TYR A 100 -17.08 -4.82 8.36
N LYS A 101 -18.36 -5.20 8.46
CA LYS A 101 -18.86 -6.56 8.16
C LYS A 101 -18.11 -7.67 8.90
N LEU A 102 -17.54 -7.34 10.06
CA LEU A 102 -16.82 -8.29 10.91
C LEU A 102 -17.75 -8.90 11.95
N PRO A 103 -17.54 -10.16 12.37
CA PRO A 103 -18.29 -10.74 13.48
C PRO A 103 -18.12 -9.92 14.77
N THR A 104 -19.16 -9.89 15.60
CA THR A 104 -19.09 -9.28 16.95
C THR A 104 -17.94 -9.88 17.75
N GLY A 105 -17.21 -9.04 18.48
CA GLY A 105 -16.05 -9.43 19.27
C GLY A 105 -14.72 -9.45 18.50
N SER A 106 -14.75 -9.40 17.15
CA SER A 106 -13.55 -9.37 16.32
C SER A 106 -12.67 -8.17 16.64
N LYS A 107 -11.37 -8.41 16.84
CA LYS A 107 -10.35 -7.38 17.02
C LYS A 107 -9.73 -7.04 15.67
N PHE A 108 -9.55 -5.76 15.41
CA PHE A 108 -8.98 -5.26 14.16
C PHE A 108 -8.31 -3.91 14.41
N TYR A 109 -7.54 -3.44 13.44
CA TYR A 109 -6.95 -2.11 13.48
C TYR A 109 -7.64 -1.20 12.48
N ARG A 110 -7.86 0.05 12.90
CA ARG A 110 -8.18 1.16 12.00
C ARG A 110 -6.90 1.94 11.76
N VAL A 111 -6.51 2.08 10.50
CA VAL A 111 -5.25 2.72 10.10
C VAL A 111 -5.50 3.98 9.28
N THR A 112 -4.75 5.02 9.59
CA THR A 112 -4.62 6.22 8.76
C THR A 112 -3.32 6.09 7.98
N VAL A 113 -3.42 6.18 6.67
CA VAL A 113 -2.32 6.10 5.70
C VAL A 113 -2.30 7.35 4.84
N GLU A 114 -1.11 7.83 4.47
CA GLU A 114 -0.91 8.93 3.53
C GLU A 114 -0.16 8.47 2.27
N PRO A 115 -0.28 9.19 1.14
CA PRO A 115 0.54 8.95 -0.04
C PRO A 115 2.03 9.06 0.26
N ILE A 116 2.82 8.21 -0.39
CA ILE A 116 4.27 8.33 -0.34
C ILE A 116 4.67 9.48 -1.26
N GLY A 117 4.80 10.68 -0.70
CA GLY A 117 5.43 11.78 -1.42
C GLY A 117 6.90 11.46 -1.71
N ALA A 118 7.42 11.95 -2.84
CA ALA A 118 8.85 12.24 -2.92
C ALA A 118 9.12 13.26 -1.80
N ARG A 119 9.99 12.93 -0.85
CA ARG A 119 10.39 13.86 0.21
C ARG A 119 10.85 15.17 -0.44
N ASN A 120 10.06 16.23 -0.36
CA ASN A 120 10.50 17.60 -0.58
C ASN A 120 10.79 18.23 0.79
N ASP A 121 11.62 17.55 1.58
CA ASP A 121 12.25 18.15 2.75
C ASP A 121 13.65 18.60 2.31
N LEU A 122 13.70 19.76 1.65
CA LEU A 122 14.90 20.57 1.40
C LEU A 122 14.69 21.94 2.06
#